data_AF-A0A9D5YIN8-F1
#
_entry.id   AF-A0A9D5YIN8-F1
#
_cell.length_a   1.000
_cell.length_b   1.000
_cell.length_c   1.000
_cell.angle_alpha   90.00
_cell.angle_beta   90.00
_cell.angle_gamma   90.00
#
_symmetry.space_group_name_H-M   'P 1'
#
loop_
_entity.id
_entity.type
_entity.pdbx_description
1 polymer ?
#
loop_
_entity_poly.entity_id
_entity_poly.type
_entity_poly.pdbx_seq_one_letter_code
_entity_poly.pdbx_strand_id
1 'polypeptide(L)'
;MKRWFLYLALLAAAAFLTISPFQGSDVAKLLPIETVWLAQEKGTVSLKTDTGDLGRGETVAAALQDMKESASGTVFLDTADYLIVEKGSEELLTQIYHILRPSCMVCIAENMPDLEQVTAYFNAHEPPMTLRRFQNGGEKLPILTKQEGRFKWLE
;
A
#
# COMPACT_ATOMS: atom_id res chain seq x y z
N MET A 1 -37.35 -20.44 -50.34
CA MET A 1 -37.69 -19.97 -48.99
C MET A 1 -36.68 -20.39 -47.89
N LYS A 2 -35.41 -20.72 -48.19
CA LYS A 2 -34.41 -21.15 -47.18
C LYS A 2 -33.31 -20.13 -46.86
N ARG A 3 -33.07 -19.14 -47.74
CA ARG A 3 -32.01 -18.13 -47.57
C ARG A 3 -32.35 -17.07 -46.53
N TRP A 4 -33.64 -16.83 -46.26
CA TRP A 4 -34.05 -15.80 -45.30
C TRP A 4 -33.70 -16.17 -43.86
N PHE A 5 -33.77 -17.46 -43.50
CA PHE A 5 -33.31 -17.97 -42.22
C PHE A 5 -31.80 -17.77 -42.01
N LEU A 6 -31.00 -17.82 -43.08
CA LEU A 6 -29.56 -17.55 -42.98
C LEU A 6 -29.29 -16.07 -42.65
N TYR A 7 -30.04 -15.14 -43.26
CA TYR A 7 -29.92 -13.72 -42.92
C TYR A 7 -30.37 -13.44 -41.48
N LEU A 8 -31.43 -14.11 -41.01
CA LEU A 8 -31.93 -13.94 -39.65
C LEU A 8 -30.96 -14.51 -38.60
N ALA A 9 -30.33 -15.65 -38.89
CA ALA A 9 -29.29 -16.23 -38.05
C ALA A 9 -28.02 -15.37 -38.01
N LEU A 10 -27.63 -14.78 -39.16
CA LEU A 10 -26.47 -13.88 -39.23
C LEU A 10 -26.71 -12.60 -38.40
N LEU A 11 -27.93 -12.05 -38.46
CA LEU A 11 -28.29 -10.84 -37.72
C LEU A 11 -28.35 -11.09 -36.20
N ALA A 12 -28.84 -12.26 -35.78
CA ALA A 12 -28.84 -12.68 -34.39
C ALA A 12 -27.41 -12.90 -33.84
N ALA A 13 -26.52 -13.49 -34.64
CA ALA A 13 -25.12 -13.66 -34.27
C ALA A 13 -24.38 -12.31 -34.14
N ALA A 14 -24.67 -11.35 -35.04
CA ALA A 14 -24.13 -10.00 -34.97
C ALA A 14 -24.62 -9.25 -33.72
N ALA A 15 -25.90 -9.37 -33.37
CA ALA A 15 -26.45 -8.78 -32.14
C ALA A 15 -25.83 -9.40 -30.87
N PHE A 16 -25.59 -10.71 -30.87
CA PHE A 16 -24.97 -11.40 -29.74
C PHE A 16 -23.51 -10.99 -29.51
N LEU A 17 -22.76 -10.69 -30.58
CA LEU A 17 -21.40 -10.15 -30.49
C LEU A 17 -21.36 -8.71 -29.94
N THR A 18 -22.41 -7.91 -30.17
CA THR A 18 -22.51 -6.56 -29.60
C THR A 18 -22.91 -6.52 -28.13
N ILE A 19 -23.44 -7.63 -27.60
CA ILE A 19 -23.81 -7.80 -26.18
C ILE A 19 -22.76 -8.70 -25.50
N SER A 20 -21.47 -8.46 -25.77
CA SER A 20 -20.43 -9.02 -24.93
C SER A 20 -20.35 -8.16 -23.66
N PRO A 21 -20.72 -8.67 -22.47
CA PRO A 21 -20.56 -7.95 -21.21
C PRO A 21 -19.13 -8.08 -20.71
N PHE A 22 -18.14 -8.18 -21.60
CA PHE A 22 -16.76 -7.89 -21.27
C PHE A 22 -16.62 -6.37 -21.15
N GLN A 23 -17.25 -5.81 -20.11
CA GLN A 23 -16.55 -4.83 -19.30
C GLN A 23 -15.32 -5.59 -18.80
N GLY A 24 -14.24 -5.56 -19.58
CA GLY A 24 -12.93 -5.67 -18.97
C GLY A 24 -12.97 -4.60 -17.89
N SER A 25 -13.08 -5.02 -16.64
CA SER A 25 -12.82 -4.15 -15.51
C SER A 25 -11.51 -3.49 -15.91
N ASP A 26 -11.56 -2.18 -16.14
CA ASP A 26 -10.36 -1.38 -16.35
C ASP A 26 -9.37 -1.91 -15.33
N VAL A 27 -8.24 -2.43 -15.82
CA VAL A 27 -7.27 -3.15 -14.99
C VAL A 27 -6.74 -2.07 -14.09
N ALA A 28 -7.44 -1.88 -12.96
CA ALA A 28 -7.36 -0.71 -12.14
C ALA A 28 -5.88 -0.53 -11.90
N LYS A 29 -5.32 0.56 -12.44
CA LYS A 29 -3.89 0.74 -12.59
C LYS A 29 -3.28 0.47 -11.22
N LEU A 30 -2.73 -0.73 -11.04
CA LEU A 30 -2.29 -1.17 -9.72
C LEU A 30 -1.11 -0.28 -9.39
N LEU A 31 -1.21 0.39 -8.25
CA LEU A 31 -0.13 1.23 -7.76
C LEU A 31 0.64 0.37 -6.77
N PRO A 32 1.74 -0.30 -7.20
CA PRO A 32 2.60 -0.99 -6.26
C PRO A 32 3.19 0.06 -5.33
N ILE A 33 3.01 -0.19 -4.04
CA ILE A 33 3.55 0.65 -2.99
C ILE A 33 4.78 -0.05 -2.47
N GLU A 34 5.86 0.70 -2.30
CA GLU A 34 7.12 0.19 -1.78
C GLU A 34 7.29 0.56 -0.30
N THR A 35 6.91 1.79 0.06
CA THR A 35 7.10 2.33 1.42
C THR A 35 5.82 2.94 1.98
N VAL A 36 5.49 2.54 3.20
CA VAL A 36 4.33 3.06 3.94
C VAL A 36 4.80 3.79 5.19
N TRP A 37 4.26 4.98 5.40
CA TRP A 37 4.38 5.75 6.64
C TRP A 37 3.10 5.64 7.46
N LEU A 38 3.25 5.33 8.75
CA LEU A 38 2.15 5.19 9.70
C LEU A 38 2.38 6.11 10.89
N ALA A 39 1.40 6.96 11.18
CA ALA A 39 1.44 7.92 12.28
C ALA A 39 0.10 7.98 13.01
N GLN A 40 0.14 8.31 14.29
CA GLN A 40 -1.02 8.63 15.11
C GLN A 40 -0.85 9.99 15.78
N GLU A 41 -1.71 10.95 15.42
CA GLU A 41 -1.74 12.25 16.08
C GLU A 41 -3.14 12.53 16.63
N LYS A 42 -3.26 12.82 17.92
CA LYS A 42 -4.52 13.24 18.59
C LYS A 42 -5.70 12.32 18.29
N GLY A 43 -5.47 11.01 18.22
CA GLY A 43 -6.51 10.01 17.92
C GLY A 43 -6.83 9.82 16.43
N THR A 44 -6.15 10.55 15.53
CA THR A 44 -6.25 10.34 14.08
C THR A 44 -5.05 9.54 13.60
N VAL A 45 -5.32 8.39 12.99
CA VAL A 45 -4.34 7.58 12.26
C VAL A 45 -4.17 8.17 10.86
N SER A 46 -2.92 8.38 10.46
CA SER A 46 -2.55 8.80 9.11
C SER A 46 -1.67 7.72 8.46
N LEU A 47 -2.04 7.33 7.24
CA LEU A 47 -1.28 6.44 6.39
C LEU A 47 -0.83 7.22 5.15
N LYS A 48 0.45 7.15 4.80
CA LYS A 48 0.96 7.76 3.57
C LYS A 48 1.89 6.81 2.84
N THR A 49 1.85 6.82 1.52
CA THR A 49 2.66 5.94 0.66
C THR A 49 3.72 6.74 -0.10
N ASP A 50 4.72 6.04 -0.64
CA ASP A 50 5.73 6.60 -1.54
C ASP A 50 5.13 7.15 -2.85
N THR A 51 4.00 6.59 -3.30
CA THR A 51 3.23 7.09 -4.43
C THR A 51 2.51 8.41 -4.16
N GLY A 52 2.54 8.90 -2.92
CA GLY A 52 1.94 10.17 -2.50
C GLY A 52 0.49 10.05 -2.04
N ASP A 53 -0.08 8.85 -2.04
CA ASP A 53 -1.44 8.61 -1.52
C ASP A 53 -1.46 8.80 -0.01
N LEU A 54 -2.51 9.46 0.49
CA LEU A 54 -2.68 9.80 1.90
C LEU A 54 -4.08 9.39 2.32
N GLY A 55 -4.18 8.64 3.41
CA GLY A 55 -5.45 8.32 4.05
C GLY A 55 -5.44 8.65 5.53
N ARG A 56 -6.60 9.06 6.04
CA ARG A 56 -6.80 9.42 7.45
C ARG A 56 -8.04 8.76 8.02
N GLY A 57 -7.98 8.40 9.29
CA GLY A 57 -9.13 7.83 9.98
C GLY A 57 -8.87 7.58 11.45
N GLU A 58 -9.89 7.16 12.19
CA GLU A 58 -9.77 6.84 13.62
C GLU A 58 -9.01 5.51 13.88
N THR A 59 -8.88 4.68 12.85
CA THR A 59 -8.19 3.37 12.89
C THR A 59 -7.33 3.19 11.65
N VAL A 60 -6.39 2.24 11.68
CA VAL A 60 -5.58 1.88 10.49
C VAL A 60 -6.48 1.44 9.34
N ALA A 61 -7.54 0.68 9.62
CA ALA A 61 -8.50 0.23 8.61
C ALA A 61 -9.28 1.40 7.99
N ALA A 62 -9.73 2.36 8.81
CA ALA A 62 -10.43 3.55 8.31
C ALA A 62 -9.50 4.44 7.47
N ALA A 63 -8.26 4.65 7.93
CA ALA A 63 -7.26 5.40 7.17
C ALA A 63 -6.93 4.72 5.83
N LEU A 64 -6.87 3.38 5.81
CA LEU A 64 -6.67 2.64 4.57
C LEU A 64 -7.86 2.74 3.62
N GLN A 65 -9.08 2.72 4.14
CA GLN A 65 -10.28 2.88 3.33
C GLN A 65 -10.32 4.28 2.69
N ASP A 66 -10.06 5.33 3.48
CA ASP A 66 -9.96 6.71 3.00
C ASP A 66 -8.87 6.88 1.92
N MET A 67 -7.71 6.23 2.11
CA MET A 67 -6.65 6.20 1.10
C MET A 67 -7.12 5.54 -0.21
N LYS A 68 -7.80 4.40 -0.11
CA LYS A 68 -8.29 3.67 -1.30
C LYS A 68 -9.37 4.44 -2.06
N GLU A 69 -10.18 5.21 -1.36
CA GLU A 69 -11.23 6.05 -1.97
C GLU A 69 -10.66 7.31 -2.63
N SER A 70 -9.58 7.86 -2.08
CA SER A 70 -8.92 9.07 -2.60
C SER A 70 -7.85 8.79 -3.66
N ALA A 71 -7.33 7.57 -3.73
CA ALA A 71 -6.30 7.19 -4.70
C ALA A 71 -6.82 7.20 -6.15
N SER A 72 -5.94 7.58 -7.07
CA SER A 72 -6.23 7.58 -8.52
C SER A 72 -6.31 6.18 -9.14
N GLY A 73 -6.00 5.15 -8.37
CA GLY A 73 -5.97 3.74 -8.79
C GLY A 73 -6.09 2.80 -7.58
N THR A 74 -5.95 1.50 -7.80
CA THR A 74 -6.03 0.53 -6.71
C THR A 74 -4.69 0.43 -5.99
N VAL A 75 -4.65 0.99 -4.77
CA VAL A 75 -3.56 0.90 -3.79
C VAL A 75 -3.34 -0.56 -3.41
N PHE A 76 -2.17 -1.09 -3.76
CA PHE A 76 -1.81 -2.48 -3.47
C PHE A 76 -0.72 -2.54 -2.41
N LEU A 77 -1.13 -2.64 -1.14
CA LEU A 77 -0.21 -2.65 0.00
C LEU A 77 0.57 -3.96 0.18
N ASP A 78 0.14 -5.06 -0.45
CA ASP A 78 0.85 -6.35 -0.36
C ASP A 78 2.25 -6.28 -0.99
N THR A 79 2.53 -5.30 -1.85
CA THR A 79 3.87 -5.08 -2.42
C THR A 79 4.78 -4.28 -1.49
N ALA A 80 4.27 -3.69 -0.41
CA ALA A 80 5.07 -2.84 0.45
C ALA A 80 6.23 -3.63 1.06
N ASP A 81 7.44 -3.18 0.73
CA ASP A 81 8.69 -3.74 1.24
C ASP A 81 9.06 -3.11 2.57
N TYR A 82 8.67 -1.85 2.80
CA TYR A 82 9.07 -1.07 3.96
C TYR A 82 7.88 -0.41 4.67
N LEU A 83 7.84 -0.54 5.99
CA LEU A 83 6.96 0.18 6.90
C LEU A 83 7.79 1.06 7.82
N ILE A 84 7.42 2.33 7.88
CA ILE A 84 8.00 3.30 8.80
C ILE A 84 6.90 3.77 9.72
N VAL A 85 7.13 3.64 11.03
CA VAL A 85 6.18 4.07 12.05
C VAL A 85 6.72 5.31 12.75
N GLU A 86 5.85 6.29 12.96
CA GLU A 86 6.20 7.46 13.76
C GLU A 86 6.45 7.06 15.23
N LYS A 87 7.50 7.63 15.82
CA LYS A 87 7.83 7.42 17.23
C LYS A 87 6.63 7.75 18.12
N GLY A 88 6.20 6.79 18.94
CA GLY A 88 4.99 6.90 19.77
C GLY A 88 3.71 6.35 19.14
N SER A 89 3.75 5.89 17.88
CA SER A 89 2.64 5.22 17.18
C SER A 89 2.81 3.70 17.06
N GLU A 90 3.73 3.12 17.84
CA GLU A 90 4.10 1.69 17.78
C GLU A 90 2.92 0.75 18.07
N GLU A 91 1.93 1.20 18.87
CA GLU A 91 0.72 0.43 19.18
C GLU A 91 -0.09 0.07 17.92
N LEU A 92 -0.02 0.90 16.88
CA LEU A 92 -0.71 0.67 15.61
C LEU A 92 -0.14 -0.51 14.81
N LEU A 93 1.08 -0.99 15.11
CA LEU A 93 1.69 -2.13 14.44
C LEU A 93 0.83 -3.39 14.57
N THR A 94 0.15 -3.55 15.70
CA THR A 94 -0.76 -4.68 15.92
C THR A 94 -1.91 -4.73 14.92
N GLN A 95 -2.40 -3.58 14.47
CA GLN A 95 -3.49 -3.47 13.50
C GLN A 95 -3.00 -3.72 12.06
N ILE A 96 -1.73 -3.43 11.76
CA ILE A 96 -1.20 -3.50 10.39
C ILE A 96 -0.65 -4.88 10.01
N TYR A 97 -0.42 -5.79 10.97
CA TYR A 97 0.07 -7.14 10.71
C TYR A 97 -0.80 -7.97 9.77
N HIS A 98 -2.11 -7.70 9.73
CA HIS A 98 -3.04 -8.41 8.85
C HIS A 98 -3.19 -7.75 7.47
N ILE A 99 -2.62 -6.55 7.31
CA ILE A 99 -2.71 -5.74 6.09
C ILE A 99 -1.43 -5.87 5.28
N LEU A 100 -0.28 -5.91 5.93
CA LEU A 100 1.02 -6.00 5.29
C LEU A 100 1.56 -7.43 5.32
N ARG A 101 2.39 -7.74 4.33
CA ARG A 101 3.08 -9.03 4.28
C ARG A 101 4.03 -9.21 5.47
N PRO A 102 4.18 -10.43 6.02
CA PRO A 102 5.05 -10.66 7.19
C PRO A 102 6.53 -10.34 6.97
N SER A 103 7.00 -10.37 5.71
CA SER A 103 8.37 -10.03 5.33
C SER A 103 8.62 -8.53 5.13
N CYS A 104 7.60 -7.69 5.29
CA CYS A 104 7.77 -6.23 5.24
C CYS A 104 8.74 -5.81 6.35
N MET A 105 9.73 -5.02 5.97
CA MET A 105 10.74 -4.49 6.88
C MET A 105 10.16 -3.32 7.67
N VAL A 106 10.43 -3.23 8.97
CA VAL A 106 9.81 -2.25 9.86
C VAL A 106 10.85 -1.44 10.62
N CYS A 107 10.62 -0.14 10.74
CA CYS A 107 11.44 0.76 11.54
C CYS A 107 10.63 1.91 12.14
N ILE A 108 11.23 2.63 13.08
CA ILE A 108 10.67 3.83 13.71
C ILE A 108 11.38 5.07 13.15
N ALA A 109 10.67 6.17 12.88
CA ALA A 109 11.31 7.48 12.70
C ALA A 109 10.65 8.55 13.57
N GLU A 110 11.42 9.60 13.92
CA GLU A 110 10.91 10.65 14.81
C GLU A 110 9.89 11.57 14.16
N ASN A 111 10.02 11.81 12.85
CA ASN A 111 9.11 12.62 12.06
C ASN A 111 9.00 12.00 10.66
N MET A 112 7.96 12.36 9.92
CA MET A 112 7.78 11.89 8.55
C MET A 112 8.99 12.25 7.67
N PRO A 113 9.73 11.26 7.14
CA PRO A 113 10.81 11.53 6.21
C PRO A 113 10.26 11.74 4.79
N ASP A 114 11.12 12.22 3.90
CA ASP A 114 10.88 12.12 2.46
C ASP A 114 10.89 10.64 2.08
N LEU A 115 9.73 10.11 1.71
CA LEU A 115 9.55 8.68 1.45
C LEU A 115 10.37 8.25 0.24
N GLU A 116 10.43 9.04 -0.83
CA GLU A 116 11.22 8.71 -2.02
C GLU A 116 12.72 8.57 -1.68
N GLN A 117 13.27 9.51 -0.90
CA GLN A 117 14.67 9.46 -0.47
C GLN A 117 14.93 8.29 0.49
N VAL A 118 13.98 7.98 1.38
CA VAL A 118 14.12 6.86 2.32
C VAL A 118 14.03 5.51 1.61
N THR A 119 13.11 5.35 0.68
CA THR A 119 12.98 4.16 -0.15
C THR A 119 14.29 3.88 -0.88
N ALA A 120 14.89 4.91 -1.49
CA ALA A 120 16.22 4.78 -2.10
C ALA A 120 17.31 4.36 -1.11
N TYR A 121 17.27 4.86 0.14
CA TYR A 121 18.21 4.45 1.18
C TYR A 121 18.00 2.99 1.62
N PHE A 122 16.76 2.55 1.81
CA PHE A 122 16.43 1.18 2.21
C PHE A 122 16.78 0.15 1.15
N ASN A 123 16.62 0.49 -0.13
CA ASN A 123 17.09 -0.34 -1.24
C ASN A 123 18.61 -0.58 -1.21
N ALA A 124 19.37 0.38 -0.68
CA ALA A 124 20.82 0.24 -0.51
C ALA A 124 21.21 -0.35 0.85
N HIS A 125 20.39 -0.14 1.89
CA HIS A 125 20.66 -0.51 3.28
C HIS A 125 19.38 -1.03 3.93
N GLU A 126 19.08 -2.31 3.70
CA GLU A 126 17.86 -2.93 4.21
C GLU A 126 17.75 -2.80 5.73
N PRO A 127 16.56 -2.48 6.26
CA PRO A 127 16.33 -2.48 7.70
C PRO A 127 16.55 -3.90 8.27
N PRO A 128 17.13 -4.03 9.48
CA PRO A 128 17.47 -5.34 10.05
C PRO A 128 16.27 -6.10 10.63
N MET A 129 15.06 -5.53 10.58
CA MET A 129 13.87 -6.02 11.27
C MET A 129 12.69 -6.18 10.31
N THR A 130 12.03 -7.34 10.36
CA THR A 130 10.77 -7.61 9.66
C THR A 130 9.58 -7.57 10.61
N LEU A 131 8.38 -7.30 10.09
CA LEU A 131 7.13 -7.36 10.84
C LEU A 131 6.96 -8.70 11.55
N ARG A 132 7.24 -9.82 10.87
CA ARG A 132 7.19 -11.15 11.47
C ARG A 132 8.15 -11.31 12.64
N ARG A 133 9.38 -10.81 12.52
CA ARG A 133 10.38 -10.93 13.60
C ARG A 133 9.93 -10.12 14.81
N PHE A 134 9.45 -8.90 14.61
CA PHE A 134 8.91 -8.07 15.69
C PHE A 134 7.68 -8.73 16.35
N GLN A 135 6.72 -9.24 15.56
CA GLN A 135 5.52 -9.94 16.06
C GLN A 135 5.86 -11.14 16.97
N ASN A 136 6.93 -11.87 16.68
CA ASN A 136 7.36 -13.04 17.45
C ASN A 136 8.13 -12.69 18.74
N GLY A 137 8.07 -11.45 19.22
CA GLY A 137 8.85 -10.97 20.35
C GLY A 137 10.28 -10.60 19.98
N GLY A 138 10.49 -10.14 18.74
CA GLY A 138 11.77 -9.63 18.27
C GLY A 138 12.27 -8.45 19.09
N GLU A 139 13.57 -8.16 18.96
CA GLU A 139 14.24 -7.02 19.58
C GLU A 139 13.56 -5.67 19.27
N LYS A 140 14.03 -4.60 19.92
CA LYS A 140 13.56 -3.24 19.69
C LYS A 140 13.57 -2.89 18.19
N LEU A 141 12.58 -2.12 17.77
CA LEU A 141 12.51 -1.64 16.39
C LEU A 141 13.70 -0.71 16.09
N PRO A 142 14.35 -0.86 14.92
CA PRO A 142 15.44 0.01 14.52
C PRO A 142 14.91 1.43 14.33
N ILE A 143 15.64 2.42 14.83
CA ILE A 143 15.27 3.83 14.73
C ILE A 143 16.03 4.46 13.55
N LEU A 144 15.28 4.98 12.59
CA LEU A 144 15.78 5.77 11.48
C LEU A 144 15.91 7.24 11.92
N THR A 145 17.10 7.79 11.77
CA THR A 145 17.36 9.22 11.99
C THR A 145 18.00 9.87 10.77
N LYS A 146 17.75 11.16 10.58
CA LYS A 146 18.41 11.97 9.55
C LYS A 146 19.39 12.91 10.22
N GLN A 147 20.68 12.64 10.07
CA GLN A 147 21.76 13.49 10.58
C GLN A 147 22.52 14.10 9.39
N GLU A 148 22.69 15.42 9.41
CA GLU A 148 23.44 16.16 8.37
C GLU A 148 22.95 15.87 6.93
N GLY A 149 21.65 15.64 6.77
CA GLY A 149 21.04 15.32 5.48
C GLY A 149 21.15 13.86 5.03
N ARG A 150 21.79 12.98 5.81
CA ARG A 150 21.93 11.54 5.52
C ARG A 150 21.12 10.70 6.49
N PHE A 151 20.52 9.63 5.98
CA PHE A 151 19.84 8.63 6.81
C PHE A 151 20.85 7.71 7.48
N LYS A 152 20.60 7.39 8.75
CA LYS A 152 21.38 6.44 9.55
C LYS A 152 20.45 5.67 10.48
N TRP A 153 20.85 4.45 10.78
CA TRP A 153 20.25 3.66 11.86
C TRP A 153 20.85 4.11 13.19
N LEU A 154 20.00 4.34 14.19
CA LEU A 154 20.41 4.52 15.58
C LEU A 154 20.59 3.13 16.20
N GLU A 155 21.77 2.89 16.79
CA GLU A 155 22.07 1.68 17.57
C GLU A 155 21.53 1.77 19.01
#